data_AF-A0A7S2QEW0-F1
#
_entry.id   AF-A0A7S2QEW0-F1
#
_cell.length_a   1.000
_cell.length_b   1.000
_cell.length_c   1.000
_cell.angle_alpha   90.00
_cell.angle_beta   90.00
_cell.angle_gamma   90.00
#
_symmetry.space_group_name_H-M   'P 1'
#
loop_
_entity.id
_entity.type
_entity.pdbx_description
1 polymer ?
#
loop_
_entity_poly.entity_id
_entity_poly.type
_entity_poly.pdbx_seq_one_letter_code
_entity_poly.pdbx_strand_id
1 'polypeptide(L)'
;PRALLRSCSCAMVHAVVIRSNSLAELQGLGLGRGYQEQFDYFLEGLYIFGALLYQFGCYDFCIGQKGVRPGCRLCSGGALVFMIGASLSMADTIVRTLSEESGTKKKKRKVCCKLWTSELRDNFFYWMGSAGFLLGCVIWDPDLLPHFVALGGTENGWNWAGAISIMLGSLSYTLASFLTALAIHKVHELFTVQATIITTCFEFGGAFFIAATVPYLPDYNCSESFLTLGGWLYVTGASFYTVGCTASAFKTIARYRMAKEHWKSAEAIQHMWRCRRTSSEDLASLGSPRSSCAGADASPSERSVRHARRAVARMRRLVQNRVRREHWEGLGSPRASEEDMSPRTSMTLAMFDRWAYNYMADDSASDDES
;
A
#
# COMPACT_ATOMS: atom_id res chain seq x y z
N PRO A 1 -33.17 -0.73 15.37
CA PRO A 1 -32.70 0.49 14.66
C PRO A 1 -31.21 0.82 14.83
N ARG A 2 -30.48 0.10 15.68
CA ARG A 2 -29.01 -0.01 15.71
C ARG A 2 -28.70 -1.49 15.85
N ALA A 3 -28.12 -2.12 14.84
CA ALA A 3 -27.41 -3.42 14.85
C ALA A 3 -27.56 -4.15 13.50
N LEU A 4 -26.52 -4.07 12.66
CA LEU A 4 -26.16 -5.04 11.62
C LEU A 4 -24.74 -4.65 11.15
N LEU A 5 -23.72 -5.20 11.81
CA LEU A 5 -22.82 -6.24 11.26
C LEU A 5 -21.93 -5.70 10.13
N ARG A 6 -20.72 -5.19 10.43
CA ARG A 6 -19.44 -5.90 10.64
C ARG A 6 -18.95 -6.68 9.41
N SER A 7 -17.71 -6.34 9.02
CA SER A 7 -16.76 -7.10 8.21
C SER A 7 -16.93 -7.05 6.69
N CYS A 8 -16.28 -6.05 6.06
CA CYS A 8 -15.71 -6.16 4.71
C CYS A 8 -14.57 -5.13 4.60
N SER A 9 -13.35 -5.60 4.78
CA SER A 9 -12.12 -4.83 4.62
C SER A 9 -11.88 -4.59 3.13
N CYS A 10 -11.79 -3.32 2.73
CA CYS A 10 -11.44 -2.97 1.36
C CYS A 10 -10.00 -2.47 1.33
N ALA A 11 -9.11 -3.34 0.85
CA ALA A 11 -7.78 -2.99 0.42
C ALA A 11 -7.88 -2.02 -0.76
N MET A 12 -7.51 -0.77 -0.52
CA MET A 12 -7.09 0.11 -1.61
C MET A 12 -5.95 0.97 -1.12
N VAL A 13 -4.83 0.28 -1.21
CA VAL A 13 -3.46 0.67 -1.02
C VAL A 13 -2.78 -0.49 -1.70
N HIS A 14 -1.85 -0.23 -2.61
CA HIS A 14 -1.05 -1.21 -3.35
C HIS A 14 -0.43 -2.43 -2.59
N ALA A 15 -0.68 -2.67 -1.30
CA ALA A 15 -0.10 -3.82 -0.58
C ALA A 15 -0.74 -4.23 0.76
N VAL A 16 -1.65 -3.47 1.39
CA VAL A 16 -1.60 -3.46 2.88
C VAL A 16 -2.52 -4.40 3.66
N VAL A 17 -3.68 -4.85 3.18
CA VAL A 17 -4.61 -5.57 4.11
C VAL A 17 -4.85 -7.04 3.76
N ILE A 18 -4.64 -7.47 2.51
CA ILE A 18 -4.73 -8.91 2.15
C ILE A 18 -3.37 -9.61 2.32
N ARG A 19 -2.25 -8.88 2.50
CA ARG A 19 -0.92 -9.49 2.67
C ARG A 19 -0.78 -10.38 3.91
N SER A 20 -1.41 -10.10 5.06
CA SER A 20 -1.11 -10.89 6.27
C SER A 20 -1.69 -12.31 6.29
N ASN A 21 -2.81 -12.55 5.59
CA ASN A 21 -3.49 -13.85 5.66
C ASN A 21 -3.26 -14.75 4.43
N SER A 22 -3.01 -14.21 3.23
CA SER A 22 -2.69 -15.06 2.06
C SER A 22 -1.21 -15.44 1.96
N LEU A 23 -0.30 -14.65 2.57
CA LEU A 23 1.13 -15.01 2.68
C LEU A 23 1.39 -16.28 3.49
N ALA A 24 0.51 -16.62 4.43
CA ALA A 24 0.61 -17.88 5.18
C ALA A 24 0.25 -19.11 4.32
N GLU A 25 -0.63 -18.97 3.32
CA GLU A 25 -0.95 -20.07 2.38
C GLU A 25 0.05 -20.14 1.21
N LEU A 26 0.57 -19.01 0.72
CA LEU A 26 1.63 -18.97 -0.31
C LEU A 26 3.00 -19.49 0.18
N GLN A 27 3.25 -19.46 1.50
CA GLN A 27 4.41 -20.15 2.09
C GLN A 27 4.43 -21.65 1.80
N GLY A 28 3.29 -22.27 1.47
CA GLY A 28 3.20 -23.68 1.06
C GLY A 28 3.83 -23.98 -0.30
N LEU A 29 4.03 -22.97 -1.16
CA LEU A 29 4.65 -23.13 -2.49
C LEU A 29 6.15 -22.82 -2.51
N GLY A 30 6.77 -22.55 -1.36
CA GLY A 30 8.23 -22.36 -1.24
C GLY A 30 8.79 -21.07 -1.85
N LEU A 31 7.96 -20.22 -2.46
CA LEU A 31 8.37 -18.86 -2.85
C LEU A 31 8.54 -18.02 -1.58
N GLY A 32 9.79 -17.89 -1.15
CA GLY A 32 10.16 -17.23 0.09
C GLY A 32 9.67 -15.78 0.14
N ARG A 33 9.11 -15.39 1.30
CA ARG A 33 8.69 -14.02 1.65
C ARG A 33 9.69 -12.92 1.25
N GLY A 34 10.99 -13.23 1.26
CA GLY A 34 12.03 -12.31 0.84
C GLY A 34 11.96 -11.89 -0.63
N TYR A 35 11.46 -12.75 -1.53
CA TYR A 35 11.38 -12.43 -2.97
C TYR A 35 10.38 -11.31 -3.25
N GLN A 36 9.21 -11.35 -2.60
CA GLN A 36 8.17 -10.36 -2.82
C GLN A 36 8.56 -8.98 -2.26
N GLU A 37 9.25 -8.95 -1.12
CA GLU A 37 9.79 -7.71 -0.56
C GLU A 37 10.84 -7.09 -1.49
N GLN A 38 11.75 -7.91 -2.02
CA GLN A 38 12.75 -7.46 -3.00
C GLN A 38 12.09 -6.93 -4.29
N PHE A 39 11.03 -7.58 -4.75
CA PHE A 39 10.30 -7.17 -5.94
C PHE A 39 9.61 -5.81 -5.77
N ASP A 40 8.98 -5.54 -4.61
CA ASP A 40 8.37 -4.23 -4.34
C ASP A 40 9.41 -3.10 -4.35
N TYR A 41 10.57 -3.31 -3.70
CA TYR A 41 11.66 -2.32 -3.70
C TYR A 41 12.21 -2.09 -5.10
N PHE A 42 12.35 -3.17 -5.88
CA PHE A 42 12.77 -3.10 -7.26
C PHE A 42 11.79 -2.28 -8.11
N LEU A 43 10.48 -2.53 -7.98
CA LEU A 43 9.46 -1.76 -8.69
C LEU A 43 9.46 -0.29 -8.30
N GLU A 44 9.50 0.04 -7.00
CA GLU A 44 9.56 1.44 -6.54
C GLU A 44 10.83 2.15 -7.06
N GLY A 45 11.98 1.46 -7.05
CA GLY A 45 13.22 1.97 -7.63
C GLY A 45 13.12 2.19 -9.14
N LEU A 46 12.45 1.28 -9.85
CA LEU A 46 12.19 1.38 -11.29
C LEU A 46 11.33 2.62 -11.60
N TYR A 47 10.26 2.86 -10.84
CA TYR A 47 9.41 4.05 -10.98
C TYR A 47 10.17 5.35 -10.69
N ILE A 48 10.98 5.41 -9.63
CA ILE A 48 11.80 6.59 -9.33
C ILE A 48 12.81 6.84 -10.46
N PHE A 49 13.47 5.80 -10.95
CA PHE A 49 14.42 5.92 -12.05
C PHE A 49 13.74 6.42 -13.34
N GLY A 50 12.59 5.84 -13.70
CA GLY A 50 11.79 6.30 -14.84
C GLY A 50 11.35 7.76 -14.70
N ALA A 51 10.92 8.17 -13.51
CA ALA A 51 10.52 9.54 -13.22
C ALA A 51 11.68 10.53 -13.37
N LEU A 52 12.88 10.18 -12.87
CA LEU A 52 14.07 11.01 -13.01
C LEU A 52 14.49 11.14 -14.47
N LEU A 53 14.54 10.03 -15.23
CA LEU A 53 14.85 10.08 -16.67
C LEU A 53 13.88 11.00 -17.41
N TYR A 54 12.58 10.85 -17.14
CA TYR A 54 11.55 11.68 -17.75
C TYR A 54 11.71 13.15 -17.36
N GLN A 55 11.95 13.45 -16.09
CA GLN A 55 12.14 14.81 -15.59
C GLN A 55 13.35 15.50 -16.22
N PHE A 56 14.49 14.80 -16.37
CA PHE A 56 15.65 15.33 -17.08
C PHE A 56 15.34 15.56 -18.57
N GLY A 57 14.61 14.65 -19.22
CA GLY A 57 14.16 14.86 -20.60
C GLY A 57 13.26 16.09 -20.76
N CYS A 58 12.34 16.32 -19.82
CA CYS A 58 11.49 17.52 -19.80
C CYS A 58 12.31 18.81 -19.61
N TYR A 59 13.37 18.76 -18.82
CA TYR A 59 14.23 19.92 -18.57
C TYR A 59 14.98 20.35 -19.84
N ASP A 60 15.42 19.39 -20.66
CA ASP A 60 16.07 19.68 -21.95
C ASP A 60 15.15 20.42 -22.93
N PHE A 61 13.83 20.21 -22.87
CA PHE A 61 12.87 21.01 -23.66
C PHE A 61 12.80 22.48 -23.21
N CYS A 62 13.14 22.78 -21.95
CA CYS A 62 13.11 24.14 -21.41
C CYS A 62 14.35 24.97 -21.75
N ILE A 63 15.50 24.32 -22.04
CA ILE A 63 16.78 25.00 -22.33
C ILE A 63 16.90 25.39 -23.83
N GLY A 64 15.83 25.21 -24.60
CA GLY A 64 15.71 25.65 -26.00
C GLY A 64 15.95 24.54 -27.02
N GLN A 65 15.83 24.88 -28.31
CA GLN A 65 15.69 23.89 -29.39
C GLN A 65 16.89 22.94 -29.60
N LYS A 66 18.07 23.24 -29.05
CA LYS A 66 19.26 22.39 -29.21
C LYS A 66 19.18 21.08 -28.41
N GLY A 67 18.33 21.01 -27.39
CA GLY A 67 18.15 19.84 -26.51
C GLY A 67 17.01 18.88 -26.91
N VAL A 68 16.28 19.15 -27.99
CA VAL A 68 15.02 18.42 -28.29
C VAL A 68 15.24 16.92 -28.48
N ARG A 69 16.26 16.52 -29.26
CA ARG A 69 16.53 15.09 -29.51
C ARG A 69 16.93 14.30 -28.26
N PRO A 70 17.95 14.72 -27.48
CA PRO A 70 18.29 14.02 -26.25
C PRO A 70 17.13 14.03 -25.23
N GLY A 71 16.41 15.15 -25.14
CA GLY A 71 15.21 15.26 -24.30
C GLY A 71 14.13 14.24 -24.67
N CYS A 72 13.76 14.13 -25.95
CA CYS A 72 12.81 13.13 -26.44
C CYS A 72 13.24 11.70 -26.09
N ARG A 73 14.53 11.36 -26.28
CA ARG A 73 15.05 10.02 -25.98
C ARG A 73 14.99 9.69 -24.48
N LEU A 74 15.32 10.66 -23.62
CA LEU A 74 15.21 10.51 -22.18
C LEU A 74 13.75 10.35 -21.73
N CYS A 75 12.83 11.14 -22.30
CA CYS A 75 11.39 11.00 -22.06
C CYS A 75 10.86 9.64 -22.50
N SER A 76 11.17 9.20 -23.72
CA SER A 76 10.81 7.88 -24.23
C SER A 76 11.39 6.74 -23.39
N GLY A 77 12.65 6.88 -22.95
CA GLY A 77 13.29 5.95 -22.02
C GLY A 77 12.58 5.87 -20.67
N GLY A 78 12.25 7.02 -20.07
CA GLY A 78 11.48 7.07 -18.82
C GLY A 78 10.08 6.46 -18.98
N ALA A 79 9.38 6.76 -20.07
CA ALA A 79 8.07 6.19 -20.38
C ALA A 79 8.12 4.67 -20.60
N LEU A 80 9.19 4.16 -21.22
CA LEU A 80 9.41 2.73 -21.39
C LEU A 80 9.62 2.04 -20.03
N VAL A 81 10.39 2.65 -19.14
CA VAL A 81 10.61 2.15 -17.77
C VAL A 81 9.28 2.09 -17.01
N PHE A 82 8.43 3.12 -17.11
CA PHE A 82 7.09 3.11 -16.53
C PHE A 82 6.20 2.01 -17.11
N MET A 83 6.24 1.80 -18.43
CA MET A 83 5.48 0.75 -19.09
C MET A 83 5.89 -0.66 -18.62
N ILE A 84 7.20 -0.89 -18.46
CA ILE A 84 7.73 -2.15 -17.92
C ILE A 84 7.26 -2.33 -16.47
N GLY A 85 7.39 -1.31 -15.63
CA GLY A 85 6.93 -1.35 -14.24
C GLY A 85 5.44 -1.65 -14.11
N ALA A 86 4.61 -0.98 -14.92
CA ALA A 86 3.16 -1.19 -14.93
C ALA A 86 2.79 -2.59 -15.45
N SER A 87 3.50 -3.08 -16.45
CA SER A 87 3.31 -4.45 -16.97
C SER A 87 3.67 -5.51 -15.93
N LEU A 88 4.78 -5.32 -15.21
CA LEU A 88 5.19 -6.21 -14.13
C LEU A 88 4.19 -6.19 -12.97
N SER A 89 3.69 -5.01 -12.58
CA SER A 89 2.65 -4.86 -11.56
C SER A 89 1.33 -5.54 -11.97
N MET A 90 0.92 -5.37 -13.22
CA MET A 90 -0.28 -6.01 -13.77
C MET A 90 -0.13 -7.53 -13.84
N ALA A 91 1.02 -8.02 -14.32
CA ALA A 91 1.30 -9.46 -14.39
C ALA A 91 1.31 -10.12 -13.01
N ASP A 92 1.93 -9.48 -12.01
CA ASP A 92 1.91 -9.94 -10.62
C ASP A 92 0.46 -10.02 -10.08
N THR A 93 -0.37 -9.01 -10.38
CA THR A 93 -1.79 -9.01 -10.00
C THR A 93 -2.56 -10.16 -10.66
N ILE A 94 -2.34 -10.41 -11.95
CA ILE A 94 -2.99 -11.50 -12.69
C ILE A 94 -2.54 -12.87 -12.14
N VAL A 95 -1.24 -13.08 -11.94
CA VAL A 95 -0.70 -14.35 -11.41
C VAL A 95 -1.27 -14.64 -10.03
N ARG A 96 -1.37 -13.64 -9.15
CA ARG A 96 -2.02 -13.79 -7.84
C ARG A 96 -3.50 -14.15 -7.98
N THR A 97 -4.19 -13.54 -8.94
CA THR A 97 -5.61 -13.83 -9.22
C THR A 97 -5.79 -15.30 -9.62
N LEU A 98 -4.97 -15.77 -10.55
CA LEU A 98 -5.04 -17.15 -11.05
C LEU A 98 -4.62 -18.17 -9.98
N SER A 99 -3.62 -17.84 -9.15
CA SER A 99 -3.16 -18.71 -8.08
C SER A 99 -4.25 -18.95 -7.04
N GLU A 100 -5.04 -17.93 -6.68
CA GLU A 100 -6.12 -18.10 -5.70
C GLU A 100 -7.29 -18.94 -6.22
N GLU A 101 -7.56 -18.91 -7.53
CA GLU A 101 -8.62 -19.74 -8.12
C GLU A 101 -8.33 -21.23 -8.06
N SER A 102 -7.05 -21.62 -8.04
CA SER A 102 -6.62 -23.02 -7.96
C SER A 102 -6.82 -23.64 -6.56
N GLY A 103 -6.96 -22.81 -5.51
CA GLY A 103 -7.20 -23.25 -4.13
C GLY A 103 -8.65 -23.69 -3.87
N THR A 104 -8.89 -24.98 -3.73
CA THR A 104 -10.20 -25.68 -3.69
C THR A 104 -11.18 -25.33 -2.55
N LYS A 105 -11.00 -24.26 -1.77
CA LYS A 105 -11.90 -23.90 -0.65
C LYS A 105 -13.09 -23.03 -1.10
N LYS A 106 -14.12 -23.67 -1.67
CA LYS A 106 -15.34 -23.07 -2.27
C LYS A 106 -16.17 -22.10 -1.37
N LYS A 107 -16.00 -22.06 -0.03
CA LYS A 107 -16.93 -21.37 0.88
C LYS A 107 -16.63 -19.88 1.18
N LYS A 108 -15.43 -19.35 0.88
CA LYS A 108 -15.07 -17.93 1.13
C LYS A 108 -15.09 -17.02 -0.12
N ARG A 109 -15.59 -17.51 -1.25
CA ARG A 109 -15.38 -16.93 -2.60
C ARG A 109 -16.06 -15.56 -2.87
N LYS A 110 -17.17 -15.24 -2.21
CA LYS A 110 -17.99 -14.05 -2.57
C LYS A 110 -17.39 -12.69 -2.14
N VAL A 111 -16.64 -12.64 -1.04
CA VAL A 111 -16.08 -11.37 -0.53
C VAL A 111 -14.77 -11.00 -1.23
N CYS A 112 -13.95 -11.98 -1.62
CA CYS A 112 -12.76 -11.71 -2.45
C CYS A 112 -13.17 -11.08 -3.79
N CYS A 113 -14.09 -11.67 -4.55
CA CYS A 113 -14.36 -11.25 -5.93
C CYS A 113 -14.59 -9.72 -6.12
N LYS A 114 -15.25 -9.03 -5.18
CA LYS A 114 -15.51 -7.58 -5.28
C LYS A 114 -14.28 -6.70 -5.01
N LEU A 115 -13.34 -7.16 -4.20
CA LEU A 115 -12.11 -6.40 -3.89
C LEU A 115 -11.07 -6.54 -5.00
N TRP A 116 -11.07 -7.71 -5.64
CA TRP A 116 -10.19 -8.05 -6.75
C TRP A 116 -10.47 -7.22 -8.00
N THR A 117 -11.74 -6.91 -8.26
CA THR A 117 -12.10 -6.08 -9.43
C THR A 117 -11.64 -4.63 -9.28
N SER A 118 -11.51 -4.09 -8.05
CA SER A 118 -10.96 -2.74 -7.88
C SER A 118 -9.46 -2.69 -8.12
N GLU A 119 -8.68 -3.60 -7.51
CA GLU A 119 -7.21 -3.58 -7.66
C GLU A 119 -6.79 -3.83 -9.12
N LEU A 120 -7.42 -4.80 -9.79
CA LEU A 120 -7.16 -5.07 -11.21
C LEU A 120 -7.53 -3.89 -12.09
N ARG A 121 -8.66 -3.23 -11.81
CA ARG A 121 -9.10 -2.05 -12.55
C ARG A 121 -8.13 -0.90 -12.39
N ASP A 122 -7.66 -0.62 -11.17
CA ASP A 122 -6.76 0.50 -10.94
C ASP A 122 -5.38 0.24 -11.62
N ASN A 123 -4.85 -0.98 -11.50
CA ASN A 123 -3.64 -1.41 -12.22
C ASN A 123 -3.80 -1.35 -13.74
N PHE A 124 -4.99 -1.69 -14.25
CA PHE A 124 -5.30 -1.56 -15.67
C PHE A 124 -5.24 -0.10 -16.14
N PHE A 125 -5.76 0.86 -15.35
CA PHE A 125 -5.65 2.28 -15.69
C PHE A 125 -4.20 2.79 -15.64
N TYR A 126 -3.38 2.35 -14.68
CA TYR A 126 -1.95 2.65 -14.65
C TYR A 126 -1.22 2.08 -15.87
N TRP A 127 -1.54 0.84 -16.26
CA TRP A 127 -0.97 0.19 -17.44
C TRP A 127 -1.37 0.92 -18.74
N MET A 128 -2.66 1.22 -18.89
CA MET A 128 -3.19 1.96 -20.03
C MET A 128 -2.60 3.38 -20.11
N GLY A 129 -2.47 4.04 -18.95
CA GLY A 129 -1.79 5.33 -18.83
C GLY A 129 -0.35 5.27 -19.33
N SER A 130 0.41 4.27 -18.85
CA SER A 130 1.81 4.04 -19.25
C SER A 130 1.93 3.77 -20.75
N ALA A 131 1.03 2.95 -21.30
CA ALA A 131 1.03 2.57 -22.71
C ALA A 131 0.73 3.78 -23.63
N GLY A 132 -0.33 4.55 -23.31
CA GLY A 132 -0.68 5.75 -24.07
C GLY A 132 0.42 6.81 -24.02
N PHE A 133 1.05 6.98 -22.86
CA PHE A 133 2.14 7.94 -22.68
C PHE A 133 3.41 7.52 -23.43
N LEU A 134 3.78 6.23 -23.39
CA LEU A 134 4.89 5.68 -24.18
C LEU A 134 4.63 5.83 -25.68
N LEU A 135 3.44 5.43 -26.15
CA LEU A 135 3.06 5.54 -27.56
C LEU A 135 3.15 7.00 -28.03
N GLY A 136 2.64 7.93 -27.20
CA GLY A 136 2.75 9.35 -27.45
C GLY A 136 4.19 9.84 -27.58
N CYS A 137 5.08 9.45 -26.65
CA CYS A 137 6.50 9.82 -26.69
C CYS A 137 7.21 9.24 -27.93
N VAL A 138 6.91 7.99 -28.29
CA VAL A 138 7.50 7.32 -29.45
C VAL A 138 7.06 7.96 -30.76
N ILE A 139 5.78 8.32 -30.90
CA ILE A 139 5.26 9.02 -32.08
C ILE A 139 5.86 10.43 -32.20
N TRP A 140 6.03 11.12 -31.07
CA TRP A 140 6.59 12.47 -31.00
C TRP A 140 8.12 12.51 -31.19
N ASP A 141 8.80 11.36 -31.19
CA ASP A 141 10.25 11.31 -31.37
C ASP A 141 10.61 11.72 -32.81
N PRO A 142 11.38 12.81 -33.02
CA PRO A 142 11.74 13.28 -34.36
C PRO A 142 12.58 12.26 -35.16
N ASP A 143 13.28 11.33 -34.50
CA ASP A 143 14.02 10.29 -35.18
C ASP A 143 13.11 9.15 -35.68
N LEU A 144 11.94 8.95 -35.05
CA LEU A 144 10.98 7.89 -35.41
C LEU A 144 9.82 8.39 -36.27
N LEU A 145 9.45 9.67 -36.19
CA LEU A 145 8.36 10.29 -36.95
C LEU A 145 8.43 10.01 -38.48
N PRO A 146 9.59 10.06 -39.17
CA PRO A 146 9.67 9.74 -40.59
C PRO A 146 9.24 8.30 -40.91
N HIS A 147 9.45 7.36 -39.99
CA HIS A 147 9.06 5.96 -40.17
C HIS A 147 7.53 5.82 -40.09
N PHE A 148 6.87 6.57 -39.20
CA PHE A 148 5.40 6.60 -39.13
C PHE A 148 4.78 7.26 -40.37
N VAL A 149 5.36 8.37 -40.85
CA VAL A 149 4.91 9.00 -42.11
C VAL A 149 5.05 8.06 -43.30
N ALA A 150 6.12 7.25 -43.34
CA ALA A 150 6.31 6.23 -44.38
C ALA A 150 5.27 5.10 -44.34
N LEU A 151 4.66 4.81 -43.18
CA LEU A 151 3.54 3.87 -43.04
C LEU A 151 2.20 4.45 -43.53
N GLY A 152 2.15 5.75 -43.84
CA GLY A 152 0.98 6.48 -44.32
C GLY A 152 0.54 7.59 -43.36
N GLY A 153 -0.24 8.53 -43.87
CA GLY A 153 -0.68 9.72 -43.13
C GLY A 153 0.21 10.95 -43.34
N THR A 154 -0.12 12.05 -42.67
CA THR A 154 0.65 13.30 -42.72
C THR A 154 1.43 13.51 -41.44
N GLU A 155 2.52 14.28 -41.49
CA GLU A 155 3.31 14.64 -40.31
C GLU A 155 2.43 15.28 -39.22
N ASN A 156 1.58 16.24 -39.59
CA ASN A 156 0.62 16.87 -38.69
C ASN A 156 -0.36 15.86 -38.08
N GLY A 157 -0.82 14.87 -38.85
CA GLY A 157 -1.71 13.82 -38.36
C GLY A 157 -1.06 12.95 -37.29
N TRP A 158 0.20 12.57 -37.48
CA TRP A 158 0.96 11.81 -36.47
C TRP A 158 1.29 12.65 -35.24
N ASN A 159 1.64 13.93 -35.41
CA ASN A 159 1.83 14.84 -34.27
C ASN A 159 0.55 14.97 -33.43
N TRP A 160 -0.62 15.11 -34.07
CA TRP A 160 -1.92 15.08 -33.38
C TRP A 160 -2.15 13.76 -32.64
N ALA A 161 -1.89 12.62 -33.27
CA ALA A 161 -2.02 11.30 -32.65
C ALA A 161 -1.09 11.13 -31.43
N GLY A 162 0.14 11.64 -31.53
CA GLY A 162 1.10 11.68 -30.43
C GLY A 162 0.57 12.49 -29.24
N ALA A 163 0.16 13.74 -29.48
CA ALA A 163 -0.41 14.60 -28.44
C ALA A 163 -1.65 13.98 -27.77
N ILE A 164 -2.59 13.44 -28.56
CA ILE A 164 -3.80 12.79 -28.03
C ILE A 164 -3.41 11.57 -27.17
N SER A 165 -2.43 10.78 -27.60
CA SER A 165 -1.96 9.62 -26.84
C SER A 165 -1.34 10.05 -25.50
N ILE A 166 -0.55 11.12 -25.47
CA ILE A 166 0.00 11.71 -24.23
C ILE A 166 -1.12 12.19 -23.31
N MET A 167 -2.12 12.90 -23.84
CA MET A 167 -3.25 13.39 -23.05
C MET A 167 -4.10 12.24 -22.48
N LEU A 168 -4.43 11.23 -23.29
CA LEU A 168 -5.19 10.05 -22.83
C LEU A 168 -4.40 9.24 -21.80
N GLY A 169 -3.09 9.09 -22.00
CA GLY A 169 -2.21 8.45 -21.04
C GLY A 169 -2.21 9.18 -19.69
N SER A 170 -2.02 10.50 -19.73
CA SER A 170 -2.03 11.37 -18.55
C SER A 170 -3.38 11.36 -17.84
N LEU A 171 -4.48 11.44 -18.59
CA LEU A 171 -5.84 11.36 -18.05
C LEU A 171 -6.09 10.01 -17.36
N SER A 172 -5.61 8.91 -17.94
CA SER A 172 -5.74 7.57 -17.35
C SER A 172 -5.00 7.47 -16.03
N TYR A 173 -3.80 8.06 -15.92
CA TYR A 173 -3.07 8.16 -14.66
C TYR A 173 -3.80 9.01 -13.62
N THR A 174 -4.29 10.19 -14.01
CA THR A 174 -5.08 11.07 -13.12
C THR A 174 -6.34 10.35 -12.62
N LEU A 175 -7.02 9.61 -13.50
CA LEU A 175 -8.19 8.83 -13.12
C LEU A 175 -7.82 7.67 -12.19
N ALA A 176 -6.71 6.98 -12.45
CA ALA A 176 -6.21 5.93 -11.55
C ALA A 176 -5.88 6.48 -10.16
N SER A 177 -5.21 7.63 -10.07
CA SER A 177 -4.87 8.27 -8.80
C SER A 177 -6.11 8.78 -8.08
N PHE A 178 -7.08 9.33 -8.81
CA PHE A 178 -8.36 9.77 -8.25
C PHE A 178 -9.18 8.59 -7.70
N LEU A 179 -9.29 7.50 -8.46
CA LEU A 179 -9.95 6.27 -7.99
C LEU A 179 -9.24 5.74 -6.74
N THR A 180 -7.90 5.73 -6.76
CA THR A 180 -7.06 5.39 -5.60
C THR A 180 -7.41 6.26 -4.39
N ALA A 181 -7.51 7.58 -4.58
CA ALA A 181 -7.85 8.53 -3.55
C ALA A 181 -9.24 8.28 -2.93
N LEU A 182 -10.24 8.00 -3.77
CA LEU A 182 -11.60 7.70 -3.32
C LEU A 182 -11.66 6.49 -2.40
N ALA A 183 -10.69 5.57 -2.46
CA ALA A 183 -10.68 4.39 -1.63
C ALA A 183 -9.73 4.47 -0.41
N ILE A 184 -9.04 5.61 -0.22
CA ILE A 184 -8.19 5.87 0.95
C ILE A 184 -8.98 5.81 2.27
N HIS A 185 -10.30 6.06 2.27
CA HIS A 185 -11.14 6.04 3.47
C HIS A 185 -11.13 4.69 4.22
N LYS A 186 -10.59 3.62 3.61
CA LYS A 186 -10.48 2.28 4.21
C LYS A 186 -9.10 1.98 4.82
N VAL A 187 -8.18 2.93 4.74
CA VAL A 187 -6.79 2.75 5.17
C VAL A 187 -6.61 3.11 6.63
N HIS A 188 -5.69 2.42 7.30
CA HIS A 188 -5.29 2.75 8.67
C HIS A 188 -4.82 4.22 8.76
N GLU A 189 -5.31 4.96 9.76
CA GLU A 189 -5.10 6.41 9.92
C GLU A 189 -3.63 6.87 9.81
N LEU A 190 -2.69 6.01 10.25
CA LEU A 190 -1.25 6.25 10.14
C LEU A 190 -0.76 6.49 8.69
N PHE A 191 -1.41 5.89 7.70
CA PHE A 191 -0.99 5.97 6.30
C PHE A 191 -1.90 6.83 5.43
N THR A 192 -2.98 7.38 5.99
CA THR A 192 -3.94 8.22 5.26
C THR A 192 -3.27 9.46 4.70
N VAL A 193 -2.54 10.22 5.53
CA VAL A 193 -1.85 11.45 5.12
C VAL A 193 -0.85 11.17 3.99
N GLN A 194 -0.02 10.13 4.13
CA GLN A 194 0.94 9.75 3.09
C GLN A 194 0.24 9.31 1.80
N ALA A 195 -0.85 8.55 1.91
CA ALA A 195 -1.62 8.14 0.74
C ALA A 195 -2.20 9.35 0.01
N THR A 196 -2.77 10.33 0.73
CA THR A 196 -3.29 11.56 0.15
C THR A 196 -2.21 12.34 -0.57
N ILE A 197 -1.04 12.56 0.04
CA ILE A 197 0.08 13.27 -0.60
C ILE A 197 0.46 12.59 -1.92
N ILE A 198 0.64 11.26 -1.91
CA ILE A 198 1.02 10.49 -3.10
C ILE A 198 -0.04 10.64 -4.20
N THR A 199 -1.32 10.44 -3.88
CA THR A 199 -2.40 10.53 -4.88
C THR A 199 -2.54 11.94 -5.45
N THR A 200 -2.41 12.96 -4.61
CA THR A 200 -2.48 14.36 -5.01
C THR A 200 -1.31 14.73 -5.91
N CYS A 201 -0.09 14.26 -5.63
CA CYS A 201 1.06 14.45 -6.50
C CYS A 201 0.81 13.86 -7.90
N PHE A 202 0.31 12.63 -8.00
CA PHE A 202 0.04 12.01 -9.30
C PHE A 202 -1.13 12.67 -10.05
N GLU A 203 -2.18 13.09 -9.33
CA GLU A 203 -3.33 13.78 -9.93
C GLU A 203 -2.93 15.13 -10.54
N PHE A 204 -2.23 15.98 -9.77
CA PHE A 204 -1.71 17.24 -10.28
C PHE A 204 -0.66 17.03 -11.37
N GLY A 205 0.23 16.04 -11.21
CA GLY A 205 1.22 15.69 -12.23
C GLY A 205 0.56 15.38 -13.58
N GLY A 206 -0.47 14.54 -13.60
CA GLY A 206 -1.21 14.22 -14.81
C GLY A 206 -1.98 15.42 -15.38
N ALA A 207 -2.59 16.25 -14.52
CA ALA A 207 -3.25 17.48 -14.96
C ALA A 207 -2.26 18.47 -15.61
N PHE A 208 -1.07 18.63 -15.03
CA PHE A 208 0.00 19.45 -15.60
C PHE A 208 0.45 18.92 -16.95
N PHE A 209 0.59 17.60 -17.14
CA PHE A 209 0.93 17.04 -18.45
C PHE A 209 -0.14 17.29 -19.51
N ILE A 210 -1.42 17.19 -19.16
CA ILE A 210 -2.51 17.51 -20.09
C ILE A 210 -2.41 18.98 -20.52
N ALA A 211 -2.30 19.90 -19.55
CA ALA A 211 -2.16 21.33 -19.82
C ALA A 211 -0.88 21.65 -20.62
N ALA A 212 0.23 20.98 -20.30
CA ALA A 212 1.51 21.13 -20.96
C ALA A 212 1.48 20.69 -22.43
N THR A 213 0.61 19.75 -22.79
CA THR A 213 0.51 19.23 -24.17
C THR A 213 -0.22 20.21 -25.10
N VAL A 214 -1.14 21.03 -24.58
CA VAL A 214 -1.99 21.94 -25.38
C VAL A 214 -1.19 22.93 -26.24
N PRO A 215 -0.16 23.64 -25.73
CA PRO A 215 0.67 24.55 -26.53
C PRO A 215 1.32 23.90 -27.75
N TYR A 216 1.56 22.59 -27.71
CA TYR A 216 2.27 21.86 -28.74
C TYR A 216 1.34 21.23 -29.79
N LEU A 217 0.02 21.37 -29.65
CA LEU A 217 -0.92 20.83 -30.64
C LEU A 217 -0.65 21.47 -32.02
N PRO A 218 -0.65 20.66 -33.10
CA PRO A 218 -0.59 21.21 -34.44
C PRO A 218 -1.77 22.16 -34.66
N ASP A 219 -1.59 23.16 -35.52
CA ASP A 219 -2.61 24.16 -35.90
C ASP A 219 -2.89 25.30 -34.90
N TYR A 220 -2.44 25.21 -33.64
CA TYR A 220 -2.67 26.28 -32.66
C TYR A 220 -1.71 27.49 -32.75
N ASN A 221 -0.72 27.47 -33.65
CA ASN A 221 0.25 28.56 -33.92
C ASN A 221 0.59 29.42 -32.68
N CYS A 222 0.94 28.74 -31.59
CA CYS A 222 1.13 29.37 -30.30
C CYS A 222 2.39 30.24 -30.28
N SER A 223 2.34 31.36 -29.56
CA SER A 223 3.53 32.19 -29.32
C SER A 223 4.65 31.40 -28.62
N GLU A 224 5.91 31.78 -28.85
CA GLU A 224 7.08 31.15 -28.20
C GLU A 224 6.95 31.12 -26.67
N SER A 225 6.45 32.19 -26.06
CA SER A 225 6.17 32.27 -24.62
C SER A 225 5.21 31.18 -24.13
N PHE A 226 4.20 30.82 -24.94
CA PHE A 226 3.24 29.78 -24.57
C PHE A 226 3.84 28.37 -24.71
N LEU A 227 4.73 28.16 -25.68
CA LEU A 227 5.53 26.94 -25.79
C LEU A 227 6.48 26.80 -24.60
N THR A 228 7.16 27.88 -24.20
CA THR A 228 8.02 27.87 -23.00
C THR A 228 7.22 27.55 -21.74
N LEU A 229 6.01 28.12 -21.60
CA LEU A 229 5.11 27.79 -20.50
C LEU A 229 4.75 26.30 -20.51
N GLY A 230 4.41 25.72 -21.67
CA GLY A 230 4.17 24.28 -21.83
C GLY A 230 5.34 23.43 -21.34
N GLY A 231 6.57 23.78 -21.71
CA GLY A 231 7.77 23.10 -21.24
C GLY A 231 7.92 23.13 -19.71
N TRP A 232 7.71 24.29 -19.09
CA TRP A 232 7.73 24.40 -17.63
C TRP A 232 6.62 23.60 -16.94
N LEU A 233 5.43 23.51 -17.55
CA LEU A 233 4.35 22.66 -17.04
C LEU A 233 4.74 21.17 -17.12
N TYR A 234 5.42 20.72 -18.18
CA TYR A 234 5.98 19.36 -18.24
C TYR A 234 6.99 19.11 -17.12
N VAL A 235 7.95 20.03 -16.91
CA VAL A 235 8.94 19.90 -15.82
C VAL A 235 8.27 19.86 -14.45
N THR A 236 7.26 20.71 -14.25
CA THR A 236 6.50 20.76 -12.99
C THR A 236 5.72 19.46 -12.78
N GLY A 237 5.01 18.98 -13.79
CA GLY A 237 4.30 17.70 -13.76
C GLY A 237 5.23 16.53 -13.44
N ALA A 238 6.38 16.45 -14.11
CA ALA A 238 7.40 15.43 -13.86
C ALA A 238 7.95 15.51 -12.41
N SER A 239 8.13 16.71 -11.89
CA SER A 239 8.59 16.93 -10.50
C SER A 239 7.57 16.37 -9.49
N PHE A 240 6.27 16.60 -9.72
CA PHE A 240 5.21 16.00 -8.90
C PHE A 240 5.24 14.46 -8.94
N TYR A 241 5.47 13.87 -10.13
CA TYR A 241 5.64 12.41 -10.24
C TYR A 241 6.85 11.91 -9.45
N THR A 242 8.01 12.55 -9.58
CA THR A 242 9.22 12.17 -8.84
C THR A 242 9.01 12.23 -7.32
N VAL A 243 8.37 13.29 -6.82
CA VAL A 243 8.01 13.42 -5.41
C VAL A 243 7.02 12.33 -4.99
N GLY A 244 6.00 12.07 -5.81
CA GLY A 244 5.01 11.01 -5.57
C GLY A 244 5.63 9.61 -5.48
N CYS A 245 6.52 9.26 -6.42
CA CYS A 245 7.26 7.99 -6.42
C CYS A 245 8.18 7.88 -5.20
N THR A 246 8.88 8.96 -4.85
CA THR A 246 9.76 8.99 -3.67
C THR A 246 8.96 8.81 -2.37
N ALA A 247 7.83 9.49 -2.24
CA ALA A 247 6.93 9.33 -1.10
C ALA A 247 6.32 7.91 -1.03
N SER A 248 6.02 7.30 -2.18
CA SER A 248 5.58 5.89 -2.26
C SER A 248 6.67 4.94 -1.75
N ALA A 249 7.90 5.09 -2.20
CA ALA A 249 9.02 4.28 -1.75
C ALA A 249 9.24 4.41 -0.22
N PHE A 250 9.21 5.63 0.34
CA PHE A 250 9.31 5.82 1.78
C PHE A 250 8.18 5.15 2.56
N LYS A 251 6.96 5.23 2.04
CA LYS A 251 5.79 4.54 2.61
C LYS A 251 5.95 3.03 2.57
N THR A 252 6.49 2.48 1.49
CA THR A 252 6.80 1.04 1.34
C THR A 252 7.87 0.59 2.35
N ILE A 253 8.96 1.35 2.49
CA ILE A 253 10.01 1.11 3.52
C ILE A 253 9.42 1.17 4.94
N ALA A 254 8.62 2.20 5.25
CA ALA A 254 8.02 2.39 6.57
C ALA A 254 7.10 1.22 6.93
N ARG A 255 6.30 0.74 5.98
CA ARG A 255 5.43 -0.44 6.16
C ARG A 255 6.21 -1.69 6.43
N TYR A 256 7.30 -1.89 5.70
CA TYR A 256 8.14 -3.05 5.91
C TYR A 256 8.72 -3.08 7.34
N ARG A 257 9.20 -1.94 7.83
CA ARG A 257 9.71 -1.81 9.20
C ARG A 257 8.61 -2.12 10.23
N MET A 258 7.43 -1.56 10.06
CA MET A 258 6.28 -1.81 10.95
C MET A 258 5.87 -3.29 10.94
N ALA A 259 5.78 -3.91 9.75
CA ALA A 259 5.43 -5.33 9.63
C ALA A 259 6.47 -6.23 10.31
N LYS A 260 7.75 -5.89 10.21
CA LYS A 260 8.85 -6.61 10.88
C LYS A 260 8.76 -6.49 12.41
N GLU A 261 8.45 -5.31 12.93
CA GLU A 261 8.27 -5.09 14.37
C GLU A 261 7.05 -5.82 14.93
N HIS A 262 5.92 -5.78 14.21
CA HIS A 262 4.72 -6.54 14.58
C HIS A 262 4.97 -8.05 14.55
N TRP A 263 5.72 -8.55 13.57
CA TRP A 263 6.08 -9.96 13.49
C TRP A 263 6.96 -10.40 14.66
N LYS A 264 8.03 -9.65 14.96
CA LYS A 264 8.88 -9.91 16.13
C LYS A 264 8.08 -9.90 17.45
N SER A 265 7.13 -8.98 17.56
CA SER A 265 6.24 -8.90 18.72
C SER A 265 5.34 -10.13 18.81
N ALA A 266 4.79 -10.60 17.67
CA ALA A 266 3.99 -11.81 17.61
C ALA A 266 4.80 -13.07 17.94
N GLU A 267 6.03 -13.19 17.43
CA GLU A 267 6.94 -14.30 17.77
C GLU A 267 7.29 -14.32 19.25
N ALA A 268 7.60 -13.16 19.83
CA ALA A 268 7.87 -13.06 21.27
C ALA A 268 6.67 -13.49 22.11
N ILE A 269 5.45 -13.09 21.71
CA ILE A 269 4.21 -13.55 22.34
C ILE A 269 4.06 -15.06 22.18
N GLN A 270 4.18 -15.60 20.96
CA GLN A 270 4.06 -17.05 20.71
C GLN A 270 5.09 -17.87 21.48
N HIS A 271 6.33 -17.40 21.58
CA HIS A 271 7.37 -18.05 22.38
C HIS A 271 6.98 -18.09 23.87
N MET A 272 6.52 -16.96 24.42
CA MET A 272 6.03 -16.90 25.80
C MET A 272 4.85 -17.85 26.04
N TRP A 273 3.95 -17.98 25.05
CA TRP A 273 2.84 -18.94 25.11
C TRP A 273 3.32 -20.39 25.11
N ARG A 274 4.30 -20.74 24.26
CA ARG A 274 4.88 -22.10 24.21
C ARG A 274 5.55 -22.46 25.54
N CYS A 275 6.37 -21.56 26.11
CA CYS A 275 7.02 -21.80 27.41
C CYS A 275 6.02 -21.96 28.55
N ARG A 276 4.90 -21.21 28.53
CA ARG A 276 3.86 -21.33 29.56
C ARG A 276 3.13 -22.67 29.48
N ARG A 277 2.89 -23.19 28.27
CA ARG A 277 2.21 -24.48 28.06
C ARG A 277 3.05 -25.64 28.59
N THR A 278 4.34 -25.68 28.25
CA THR A 278 5.25 -26.75 28.74
C THR A 278 5.36 -26.74 30.26
N SER A 279 5.47 -25.56 30.88
CA SER A 279 5.49 -25.44 32.34
C SER A 279 4.22 -25.95 33.02
N SER A 280 3.07 -25.88 32.34
CA SER A 280 1.79 -26.38 32.86
C SER A 280 1.67 -27.90 32.76
N GLU A 281 2.20 -28.50 31.68
CA GLU A 281 2.21 -29.95 31.47
C GLU A 281 3.19 -30.65 32.43
N ASP A 282 4.33 -30.03 32.73
CA ASP A 282 5.27 -30.52 33.76
C ASP A 282 4.62 -30.55 35.15
N LEU A 283 3.85 -29.51 35.50
CA LEU A 283 3.09 -29.46 36.76
C LEU A 283 1.93 -30.48 36.79
N ALA A 284 1.29 -30.75 35.65
CA ALA A 284 0.22 -31.74 35.55
C ALA A 284 0.74 -33.18 35.63
N SER A 285 1.90 -33.47 35.05
CA SER A 285 2.53 -34.80 35.11
C SER A 285 3.11 -35.15 36.48
N LEU A 286 3.55 -34.14 37.26
CA LEU A 286 3.91 -34.30 38.67
C LEU A 286 2.69 -34.46 39.60
N GLY A 287 1.47 -34.27 39.07
CA GLY A 287 0.21 -34.25 39.81
C GLY A 287 -0.65 -35.52 39.68
N SER A 288 -0.07 -36.70 39.43
CA SER A 288 -0.78 -37.97 39.64
C SER A 288 -0.39 -38.59 41.00
N PRO A 289 -1.06 -38.22 42.11
CA PRO A 289 -0.89 -38.92 43.36
C PRO A 289 -1.77 -40.17 43.30
N ARG A 290 -1.15 -41.31 43.00
CA ARG A 290 -1.66 -42.55 43.56
C ARG A 290 -1.47 -42.45 45.07
N SER A 291 -2.59 -42.49 45.79
CA SER A 291 -2.71 -42.85 47.20
C SER A 291 -2.32 -41.80 48.25
N SER A 292 -3.37 -41.33 48.95
CA SER A 292 -3.48 -41.18 50.41
C SER A 292 -2.46 -40.27 51.12
N CYS A 293 -2.91 -39.08 51.53
CA CYS A 293 -3.09 -38.74 52.95
C CYS A 293 -3.57 -37.29 53.09
N ALA A 294 -4.62 -37.09 53.87
CA ALA A 294 -5.20 -35.80 54.22
C ALA A 294 -4.21 -34.99 55.09
N GLY A 295 -3.95 -33.74 54.69
CA GLY A 295 -3.17 -32.80 55.48
C GLY A 295 -3.04 -31.48 54.74
N ALA A 296 -3.72 -30.44 55.23
CA ALA A 296 -3.87 -29.15 54.60
C ALA A 296 -2.53 -28.39 54.51
N ASP A 297 -1.99 -28.23 53.30
CA ASP A 297 -1.01 -27.19 52.98
C ASP A 297 -1.17 -26.78 51.51
N ALA A 298 -1.42 -25.49 51.29
CA ALA A 298 -1.73 -24.93 49.98
C ALA A 298 -0.60 -25.19 48.98
N SER A 299 -0.92 -25.97 47.94
CA SER A 299 0.05 -26.54 47.02
C SER A 299 0.80 -25.47 46.20
N PRO A 300 2.07 -25.72 45.83
CA PRO A 300 2.91 -24.78 45.08
C PRO A 300 2.32 -24.28 43.74
N SER A 301 1.34 -25.01 43.17
CA SER A 301 0.69 -24.66 41.90
C SER A 301 -0.18 -23.41 42.00
N GLU A 302 -0.84 -23.16 43.13
CA GLU A 302 -1.63 -21.94 43.33
C GLU A 302 -0.76 -20.68 43.37
N ARG A 303 0.46 -20.78 43.91
CA ARG A 303 1.39 -19.64 43.95
C ARG A 303 1.81 -19.23 42.53
N SER A 304 2.09 -20.19 41.66
CA SER A 304 2.47 -19.93 40.27
C SER A 304 1.34 -19.26 39.48
N VAL A 305 0.11 -19.76 39.61
CA VAL A 305 -1.08 -19.17 38.97
C VAL A 305 -1.34 -17.75 39.48
N ARG A 306 -1.18 -17.50 40.79
CA ARG A 306 -1.28 -16.13 41.35
C ARG A 306 -0.18 -15.21 40.81
N HIS A 307 1.04 -15.69 40.60
CA HIS A 307 2.12 -14.89 40.00
C HIS A 307 1.86 -14.52 38.55
N ALA A 308 1.36 -15.46 37.73
CA ALA A 308 0.97 -15.19 36.35
C ALA A 308 -0.19 -14.19 36.25
N ARG A 309 -1.24 -14.34 37.07
CA ARG A 309 -2.35 -13.37 37.15
C ARG A 309 -1.85 -11.98 37.57
N ARG A 310 -0.91 -11.89 38.51
CA ARG A 310 -0.28 -10.63 38.92
C ARG A 310 0.56 -10.00 37.81
N ALA A 311 1.25 -10.79 36.99
CA ALA A 311 2.03 -10.28 35.86
C ALA A 311 1.13 -9.71 34.75
N VAL A 312 0.07 -10.42 34.36
CA VAL A 312 -0.92 -9.95 33.39
C VAL A 312 -1.63 -8.68 33.90
N ALA A 313 -2.01 -8.66 35.19
CA ALA A 313 -2.60 -7.47 35.79
C ALA A 313 -1.63 -6.27 35.80
N ARG A 314 -0.32 -6.48 36.00
CA ARG A 314 0.68 -5.41 35.89
C ARG A 314 0.82 -4.90 34.46
N MET A 315 0.87 -5.77 33.46
CA MET A 315 0.91 -5.35 32.05
C MET A 315 -0.33 -4.53 31.69
N ARG A 316 -1.53 -4.96 32.11
CA ARG A 316 -2.77 -4.23 31.88
C ARG A 316 -2.73 -2.84 32.51
N ARG A 317 -2.23 -2.72 33.75
CA ARG A 317 -2.04 -1.42 34.43
C ARG A 317 -1.01 -0.54 33.73
N LEU A 318 0.09 -1.09 33.23
CA LEU A 318 1.11 -0.32 32.51
C LEU A 318 0.57 0.23 31.19
N VAL A 319 -0.19 -0.58 30.45
CA VAL A 319 -0.89 -0.12 29.24
C VAL A 319 -1.91 0.97 29.59
N GLN A 320 -2.76 0.76 30.60
CA GLN A 320 -3.72 1.77 31.06
C GLN A 320 -3.04 3.06 31.52
N ASN A 321 -1.94 2.97 32.26
CA ASN A 321 -1.18 4.14 32.72
C ASN A 321 -0.51 4.88 31.56
N ARG A 322 -0.04 4.17 30.53
CA ARG A 322 0.51 4.79 29.32
C ARG A 322 -0.58 5.54 28.56
N VAL A 323 -1.73 4.91 28.33
CA VAL A 323 -2.90 5.56 27.71
C VAL A 323 -3.35 6.78 28.51
N ARG A 324 -3.35 6.68 29.84
CA ARG A 324 -3.70 7.79 30.72
C ARG A 324 -2.67 8.92 30.65
N ARG A 325 -1.37 8.63 30.60
CA ARG A 325 -0.32 9.67 30.40
C ARG A 325 -0.44 10.35 29.05
N GLU A 326 -0.64 9.59 27.98
CA GLU A 326 -0.82 10.14 26.63
C GLU A 326 -2.08 11.02 26.57
N HIS A 327 -3.13 10.69 27.32
CA HIS A 327 -4.31 11.55 27.49
C HIS A 327 -4.00 12.84 28.28
N TRP A 328 -3.25 12.76 29.38
CA TRP A 328 -2.87 13.93 30.19
C TRP A 328 -1.86 14.85 29.49
N GLU A 329 -0.90 14.30 28.76
CA GLU A 329 0.09 15.06 27.99
C GLU A 329 -0.55 15.72 26.75
N GLY A 330 -1.61 15.12 26.19
CA GLY A 330 -2.44 15.74 25.15
C GLY A 330 -3.32 16.90 25.64
N LEU A 331 -3.65 16.95 26.93
CA LEU A 331 -4.45 18.00 27.58
C LEU A 331 -3.62 19.20 28.05
N GLY A 332 -2.32 19.24 27.72
CA GLY A 332 -1.36 20.28 28.11
C GLY A 332 -1.52 21.64 27.40
N SER A 333 -2.72 22.02 26.98
CA SER A 333 -3.07 23.41 26.65
C SER A 333 -4.49 23.70 27.14
N PRO A 334 -4.68 24.52 28.18
CA PRO A 334 -6.00 24.86 28.71
C PRO A 334 -6.67 25.89 27.78
N ARG A 335 -7.10 25.44 26.60
CA ARG A 335 -8.09 26.07 25.70
C ARG A 335 -8.26 25.20 24.44
N ALA A 336 -8.84 24.03 24.60
CA ALA A 336 -9.44 23.31 23.48
C ALA A 336 -10.65 22.54 24.00
N SER A 337 -11.78 22.80 23.37
CA SER A 337 -13.12 22.27 23.65
C SER A 337 -13.18 20.74 23.59
N GLU A 338 -14.16 20.23 24.32
CA GLU A 338 -14.41 18.86 24.78
C GLU A 338 -14.76 17.81 23.69
N GLU A 339 -14.34 17.98 22.42
CA GLU A 339 -14.82 17.13 21.32
C GLU A 339 -13.81 16.16 20.67
N ASP A 340 -12.51 16.19 20.98
CA ASP A 340 -11.53 15.32 20.28
C ASP A 340 -10.80 14.33 21.20
N MET A 341 -11.44 13.18 21.42
CA MET A 341 -10.77 11.99 21.91
C MET A 341 -10.14 11.26 20.71
N SER A 342 -8.80 11.27 20.60
CA SER A 342 -8.08 10.63 19.48
C SER A 342 -8.45 9.14 19.30
N PRO A 343 -8.87 8.70 18.09
CA PRO A 343 -9.32 7.32 17.81
C PRO A 343 -8.30 6.20 18.10
N ARG A 344 -6.99 6.54 18.15
CA ARG A 344 -5.90 5.55 18.22
C ARG A 344 -5.84 4.76 19.53
N THR A 345 -6.13 5.39 20.66
CA THR A 345 -6.02 4.79 22.00
C THR A 345 -7.26 3.98 22.38
N SER A 346 -8.42 4.36 21.84
CA SER A 346 -9.68 3.61 21.95
C SER A 346 -9.61 2.25 21.22
N MET A 347 -9.02 2.23 20.02
CA MET A 347 -9.00 1.05 19.15
C MET A 347 -8.04 -0.05 19.62
N THR A 348 -6.89 0.29 20.19
CA THR A 348 -5.92 -0.69 20.72
C THR A 348 -6.45 -1.41 21.97
N LEU A 349 -7.12 -0.67 22.87
CA LEU A 349 -7.81 -1.24 24.03
C LEU A 349 -8.99 -2.11 23.60
N ALA A 350 -9.81 -1.65 22.65
CA ALA A 350 -10.96 -2.41 22.16
C ALA A 350 -10.56 -3.70 21.41
N MET A 351 -9.47 -3.70 20.64
CA MET A 351 -8.93 -4.91 20.01
C MET A 351 -8.38 -5.89 21.04
N PHE A 352 -7.68 -5.40 22.07
CA PHE A 352 -7.14 -6.24 23.14
C PHE A 352 -8.24 -6.87 23.99
N ASP A 353 -9.26 -6.10 24.38
CA ASP A 353 -10.40 -6.60 25.16
C ASP A 353 -11.26 -7.58 24.35
N ARG A 354 -11.45 -7.36 23.05
CA ARG A 354 -12.19 -8.29 22.19
C ARG A 354 -11.42 -9.59 21.93
N TRP A 355 -10.10 -9.52 21.80
CA TRP A 355 -9.25 -10.70 21.71
C TRP A 355 -9.27 -11.51 23.03
N ALA A 356 -9.15 -10.83 24.18
CA ALA A 356 -9.22 -11.46 25.50
C ALA A 356 -10.60 -12.07 25.79
N TYR A 357 -11.69 -11.43 25.35
CA TYR A 357 -13.06 -11.92 25.51
C TYR A 357 -13.31 -13.21 24.72
N ASN A 358 -12.95 -13.24 23.43
CA ASN A 358 -13.11 -14.44 22.61
C ASN A 358 -12.26 -15.62 23.12
N TYR A 359 -11.11 -15.32 23.71
CA TYR A 359 -10.21 -16.36 24.25
C TYR A 359 -10.74 -16.98 25.55
N MET A 360 -11.34 -16.18 26.43
CA MET A 360 -11.99 -16.69 27.65
C MET A 360 -13.28 -17.47 27.36
N ALA A 361 -13.95 -17.16 26.24
CA ALA A 361 -15.18 -17.85 25.83
C ALA A 361 -14.90 -19.25 25.24
N ASP A 362 -13.77 -19.44 24.55
CA ASP A 362 -13.37 -20.75 24.00
C ASP A 362 -12.92 -21.74 25.09
N ASP A 363 -12.25 -21.28 26.15
CA ASP A 363 -11.86 -22.13 27.30
C ASP A 363 -13.07 -22.57 28.16
N SER A 364 -14.19 -21.82 28.13
CA SER A 364 -15.42 -22.20 28.85
C SER A 364 -16.32 -23.16 28.06
N ALA A 365 -16.04 -23.41 26.78
CA ALA A 365 -16.86 -24.25 25.92
C ALA A 365 -16.35 -25.71 25.81
N SER A 366 -15.19 -26.03 26.38
CA SER A 366 -14.59 -27.38 26.30
C SER A 366 -14.90 -28.29 27.49
N ASP A 367 -15.58 -27.79 28.53
CA ASP A 367 -15.78 -28.52 29.79
C ASP A 367 -17.19 -29.10 29.98
N ASP A 368 -18.12 -28.90 29.03
CA ASP A 368 -19.52 -29.35 29.13
C ASP A 368 -19.91 -30.51 28.16
N GLU A 369 -18.94 -31.14 27.47
CA GLU A 369 -19.16 -32.43 26.79
C GLU A 369 -18.43 -33.57 27.51
N SER A 370 -19.01 -34.03 28.62
CA SER A 370 -18.74 -35.36 29.21
C SER A 370 -20.00 -35.94 29.84
#